data_AF-A0A7C0ZNZ1-F1
#
_entry.id   AF-A0A7C0ZNZ1-F1
#
_cell.length_a   1.000
_cell.length_b   1.000
_cell.length_c   1.000
_cell.angle_alpha   90.00
_cell.angle_beta   90.00
_cell.angle_gamma   90.00
#
_symmetry.space_group_name_H-M   'P 1'
#
loop_
_entity.id
_entity.type
_entity.pdbx_description
1 polymer ?
#
loop_
_entity_poly.entity_id
_entity_poly.type
_entity_poly.pdbx_seq_one_letter_code
_entity_poly.pdbx_strand_id
1 'polypeptide(L)'
;MKRLSLILLILVLIMVATVFSMNNFGTGDSLNFEGRVVRVLPREISPERNDVCLKLRSSKDDSVYYVDDFFVIFIIEQTYKVLLSDYIGQDVEALNINLKLENITVREGLVNNKKVKFIGNVEKIFPRFPHSKQSYDYHEINPGIPEEDFYHRYIEVPLSYKNPARGTFKLYYELCSDFDVTKPTILIPTDGQRTLSQVGWADKYKKMFNLDYNTVTYEYRGMFCSKIKELESKNIDWALAYEFLNSDNVVEDIESIRKDLLGEKQINILGGSGTAMIGLKYIAKYPEKVKRAFLMSFFKDAQGSSEAGVIFFNNFLEKNNLKEQYNRALQNPRIEKTQLLFLIQRLLYFDQEEVKQLIIELSKNNLSRYNKYTRELGHVNFFVRSAQKYKPWTVVFMYETNIRTSLADQPDINYPFLRMAEPLIEIYRDSPARNAHLFDIQNLKNVNTEILLVGGLLDQVAPIHELERIHRELPNSKLAIFEAYHCLQSPPEARECRNKLANLFFIYGHNSKEFLDYLNSSKEKGKFVKLYN
;
A
#
# COMPACT_ATOMS: atom_id res chain seq x y z
N MET A 1 -62.97 16.73 -2.24
CA MET A 1 -61.92 15.69 -2.40
C MET A 1 -61.14 15.73 -3.73
N LYS A 2 -61.64 16.33 -4.84
CA LYS A 2 -60.88 16.37 -6.12
C LYS A 2 -59.89 17.54 -6.31
N ARG A 3 -59.80 18.50 -5.38
CA ARG A 3 -58.84 19.63 -5.43
C ARG A 3 -57.56 19.43 -4.60
N LEU A 4 -57.60 18.55 -3.59
CA LEU A 4 -56.40 18.22 -2.79
C LEU A 4 -55.42 17.31 -3.54
N SER A 5 -55.94 16.43 -4.42
CA SER A 5 -55.14 15.50 -5.22
C SER A 5 -54.32 16.19 -6.31
N LEU A 6 -54.78 17.33 -6.83
CA LEU A 6 -54.03 18.07 -7.86
C LEU A 6 -52.86 18.87 -7.26
N ILE A 7 -53.03 19.42 -6.05
CA ILE A 7 -51.97 20.15 -5.34
C ILE A 7 -50.88 19.19 -4.85
N LEU A 8 -51.25 17.98 -4.39
CA LEU A 8 -50.29 16.95 -4.02
C LEU A 8 -49.50 16.43 -5.24
N LEU A 9 -50.15 16.30 -6.40
CA LEU A 9 -49.48 15.89 -7.65
C LEU A 9 -48.50 16.95 -8.15
N ILE A 10 -48.84 18.25 -8.02
CA ILE A 10 -47.96 19.36 -8.38
C ILE A 10 -46.77 19.45 -7.40
N LEU A 11 -46.98 19.23 -6.10
CA LEU A 11 -45.89 19.20 -5.12
C LEU A 11 -44.95 18.00 -5.31
N VAL A 12 -45.48 16.83 -5.69
CA VAL A 12 -44.66 15.66 -6.04
C VAL A 12 -43.92 15.87 -7.35
N LEU A 13 -44.52 16.50 -8.36
CA LEU A 13 -43.83 16.86 -9.61
C LEU A 13 -42.74 17.93 -9.40
N ILE A 14 -42.96 18.89 -8.50
CA ILE A 14 -41.94 19.88 -8.13
C ILE A 14 -40.83 19.20 -7.31
N MET A 15 -41.15 18.30 -6.37
CA MET A 15 -40.14 17.53 -5.63
C MET A 15 -39.32 16.61 -6.55
N VAL A 16 -39.96 15.92 -7.50
CA VAL A 16 -39.28 15.10 -8.51
C VAL A 16 -38.43 15.99 -9.43
N ALA A 17 -38.88 17.18 -9.81
CA ALA A 17 -38.05 18.12 -10.58
C ALA A 17 -36.85 18.68 -9.78
N THR A 18 -36.98 18.93 -8.48
CA THR A 18 -35.84 19.33 -7.62
C THR A 18 -34.89 18.17 -7.26
N VAL A 19 -35.38 16.92 -7.24
CA VAL A 19 -34.53 15.73 -7.06
C VAL A 19 -33.81 15.37 -8.37
N PHE A 20 -34.44 15.60 -9.53
CA PHE A 20 -33.76 15.51 -10.82
C PHE A 20 -32.83 16.69 -11.12
N SER A 21 -32.98 17.85 -10.47
CA SER A 21 -32.02 18.96 -10.58
C SER A 21 -30.79 18.83 -9.67
N MET A 22 -30.71 17.80 -8.83
CA MET A 22 -29.51 17.48 -8.03
C MET A 22 -28.72 16.27 -8.56
N ASN A 23 -29.21 15.61 -9.61
CA ASN A 23 -28.44 14.68 -10.44
C ASN A 23 -28.11 15.31 -11.81
N ASN A 24 -27.52 16.51 -11.79
CA ASN A 24 -26.75 17.01 -12.92
C ASN A 24 -25.45 16.20 -13.03
N PHE A 25 -25.54 14.93 -13.43
CA PHE A 25 -24.52 14.39 -14.33
C PHE A 25 -24.63 15.21 -15.60
N GLY A 26 -23.89 16.32 -15.64
CA GLY A 26 -23.83 17.15 -16.82
C GLY A 26 -23.44 16.25 -18.00
N THR A 27 -24.32 16.16 -18.98
CA THR A 27 -23.98 15.79 -20.36
C THR A 27 -23.12 16.92 -20.95
N GLY A 28 -22.00 17.22 -20.31
CA GLY A 28 -20.98 18.10 -20.86
C GLY A 28 -20.31 17.33 -21.99
N ASP A 29 -20.13 17.97 -23.13
CA ASP A 29 -19.30 17.43 -24.21
C ASP A 29 -17.99 16.91 -23.61
N SER A 30 -17.64 15.66 -23.92
CA SER A 30 -16.40 15.07 -23.44
C SER A 30 -15.24 15.86 -24.05
N LEU A 31 -14.51 16.57 -23.19
CA LEU A 31 -13.38 17.40 -23.58
C LEU A 31 -12.09 16.64 -23.29
N ASN A 32 -11.06 16.90 -24.09
CA ASN A 32 -9.71 16.42 -23.80
C ASN A 32 -8.84 17.62 -23.44
N PHE A 33 -8.14 17.55 -22.31
CA PHE A 33 -7.18 18.55 -21.91
C PHE A 33 -5.76 18.07 -22.23
N GLU A 34 -4.97 18.92 -22.86
CA GLU A 34 -3.53 18.76 -23.03
C GLU A 34 -2.89 20.08 -22.63
N GLY A 35 -1.88 20.04 -21.76
CA GLY A 35 -1.25 21.27 -21.30
C GLY A 35 -0.34 21.08 -20.11
N ARG A 36 -0.13 22.17 -19.37
CA ARG A 36 0.86 22.24 -18.30
C ARG A 36 0.33 22.91 -17.04
N VAL A 37 0.91 22.54 -15.90
CA VAL A 37 0.73 23.27 -14.64
C VAL A 37 1.50 24.58 -14.72
N VAL A 38 0.80 25.71 -14.52
CA VAL A 38 1.40 27.06 -14.55
C VAL A 38 1.39 27.76 -13.20
N ARG A 39 0.61 27.25 -12.23
CA ARG A 39 0.63 27.76 -10.86
C ARG A 39 0.11 26.72 -9.87
N VAL A 40 0.69 26.71 -8.68
CA VAL A 40 0.13 26.03 -7.50
C VAL A 40 -0.45 27.09 -6.57
N LEU A 41 -1.68 26.86 -6.14
CA LEU A 41 -2.44 27.74 -5.26
C LEU A 41 -2.76 27.01 -3.95
N PRO A 42 -2.76 27.69 -2.80
CA PRO A 42 -3.21 27.09 -1.55
C PRO A 42 -4.74 26.91 -1.57
N ARG A 43 -5.24 25.83 -0.97
CA ARG A 43 -6.64 25.70 -0.56
C ARG A 43 -6.77 26.24 0.87
N GLU A 44 -6.77 27.58 1.02
CA GLU A 44 -6.66 28.27 2.33
C GLU A 44 -7.69 27.80 3.39
N ILE A 45 -8.88 27.37 2.96
CA ILE A 45 -9.98 26.95 3.85
C ILE A 45 -10.01 25.42 4.04
N SER A 46 -9.21 24.64 3.32
CA SER A 46 -9.26 23.18 3.41
C SER A 46 -8.59 22.68 4.71
N PRO A 47 -9.31 21.97 5.59
CA PRO A 47 -8.70 21.22 6.67
C PRO A 47 -8.03 19.93 6.16
N GLU A 48 -8.31 19.52 4.92
CA GLU A 48 -7.89 18.24 4.37
C GLU A 48 -6.42 18.22 3.93
N ARG A 49 -5.84 17.02 3.88
CA ARG A 49 -4.48 16.75 3.38
C ARG A 49 -4.24 17.18 1.93
N ASN A 50 -5.30 17.21 1.10
CA ASN A 50 -5.26 17.83 -0.22
C ASN A 50 -5.40 19.35 -0.07
N ASP A 51 -4.25 20.02 0.06
CA ASP A 51 -4.11 21.42 0.46
C ASP A 51 -3.78 22.37 -0.71
N VAL A 52 -3.73 21.85 -1.94
CA VAL A 52 -3.39 22.63 -3.14
C VAL A 52 -4.46 22.57 -4.22
N CYS A 53 -4.51 23.61 -5.02
CA CYS A 53 -5.25 23.68 -6.28
C CYS A 53 -4.27 24.05 -7.40
N LEU A 54 -4.38 23.36 -8.53
CA LEU A 54 -3.50 23.57 -9.68
C LEU A 54 -4.18 24.42 -10.73
N LYS A 55 -3.49 25.44 -11.22
CA LYS A 55 -3.87 26.17 -12.42
C LYS A 55 -3.17 25.54 -13.62
N LEU A 56 -3.97 25.08 -14.58
CA LEU A 56 -3.52 24.47 -15.82
C LEU A 56 -3.74 25.43 -16.99
N ARG A 57 -2.77 25.48 -17.92
CA ARG A 57 -2.92 26.16 -19.21
C ARG A 57 -2.87 25.13 -20.32
N SER A 58 -3.85 25.19 -21.21
CA SER A 58 -3.93 24.37 -22.42
C SER A 58 -2.75 24.62 -23.34
N SER A 59 -2.28 23.58 -24.03
CA SER A 59 -1.29 23.68 -25.11
C SER A 59 -1.94 23.86 -26.49
N LYS A 60 -3.26 23.73 -26.59
CA LYS A 60 -4.02 23.82 -27.86
C LYS A 60 -4.62 25.21 -28.08
N ASP A 61 -4.90 25.93 -27.00
CA ASP A 61 -5.56 27.24 -26.99
C ASP A 61 -5.19 28.03 -25.71
N ASP A 62 -5.75 29.23 -25.57
CA ASP A 62 -5.56 30.08 -24.37
C ASP A 62 -6.42 29.68 -23.17
N SER A 63 -7.07 28.51 -23.22
CA SER A 63 -7.96 28.04 -22.16
C SER A 63 -7.19 27.74 -20.87
N VAL A 64 -7.80 28.12 -19.74
CA VAL A 64 -7.28 27.91 -18.40
C VAL A 64 -8.27 27.07 -17.60
N TYR A 65 -7.76 26.05 -16.94
CA TYR A 65 -8.51 25.16 -16.08
C TYR A 65 -7.89 25.09 -14.70
N TYR A 66 -8.68 24.67 -13.72
CA TYR A 66 -8.24 24.42 -12.35
C TYR A 66 -8.49 22.97 -11.97
N VAL A 67 -7.60 22.38 -11.17
CA VAL A 67 -7.75 21.02 -10.63
C VAL A 67 -7.60 21.08 -9.12
N ASP A 68 -8.56 20.52 -8.42
CA ASP A 68 -8.53 20.29 -6.97
C ASP A 68 -8.75 18.82 -6.61
N ASP A 69 -8.74 17.92 -7.60
CA ASP A 69 -8.90 16.49 -7.41
C ASP A 69 -7.66 15.85 -6.77
N PHE A 70 -7.87 15.10 -5.69
CA PHE A 70 -6.79 14.45 -4.93
C PHE A 70 -5.98 13.47 -5.77
N PHE A 71 -6.63 12.60 -6.56
CA PHE A 71 -5.94 11.54 -7.29
C PHE A 71 -5.14 12.09 -8.47
N VAL A 72 -5.66 13.10 -9.17
CA VAL A 72 -4.91 13.80 -10.22
C VAL A 72 -3.68 14.47 -9.62
N ILE A 73 -3.83 15.22 -8.52
CA ILE A 73 -2.70 15.87 -7.83
C ILE A 73 -1.69 14.84 -7.35
N PHE A 74 -2.14 13.78 -6.68
CA PHE A 74 -1.29 12.71 -6.17
C PHE A 74 -0.49 12.03 -7.29
N ILE A 75 -1.12 11.70 -8.44
CA ILE A 75 -0.44 11.12 -9.59
C ILE A 75 0.63 12.06 -10.16
N ILE A 76 0.34 13.36 -10.24
CA ILE A 76 1.32 14.35 -10.69
C ILE A 76 2.52 14.36 -9.74
N GLU A 77 2.29 14.46 -8.43
CA GLU A 77 3.35 14.44 -7.42
C GLU A 77 4.18 13.14 -7.49
N GLN A 78 3.52 11.99 -7.61
CA GLN A 78 4.21 10.70 -7.75
C GLN A 78 4.99 10.58 -9.06
N THR A 79 4.52 11.19 -10.15
CA THR A 79 5.21 11.13 -11.45
C THR A 79 6.44 12.03 -11.46
N TYR A 80 6.30 13.25 -10.94
CA TYR A 80 7.34 14.27 -10.96
C TYR A 80 8.26 14.25 -9.73
N LYS A 81 7.94 13.41 -8.73
CA LYS A 81 8.70 13.23 -7.47
C LYS A 81 8.88 14.54 -6.70
N VAL A 82 7.82 15.35 -6.67
CA VAL A 82 7.75 16.65 -5.98
C VAL A 82 6.47 16.75 -5.18
N LEU A 83 6.49 17.45 -4.05
CA LEU A 83 5.28 17.87 -3.36
C LEU A 83 4.89 19.25 -3.84
N LEU A 84 3.72 19.36 -4.45
CA LEU A 84 3.24 20.62 -5.05
C LEU A 84 3.00 21.69 -3.98
N SER A 85 2.71 21.30 -2.74
CA SER A 85 2.62 22.21 -1.60
C SER A 85 3.90 23.04 -1.37
N ASP A 86 5.08 22.53 -1.78
CA ASP A 86 6.34 23.29 -1.66
C ASP A 86 6.43 24.46 -2.63
N TYR A 87 5.59 24.46 -3.67
CA TYR A 87 5.64 25.41 -4.76
C TYR A 87 4.51 26.45 -4.71
N ILE A 88 3.80 26.54 -3.58
CA ILE A 88 2.85 27.63 -3.35
C ILE A 88 3.59 28.97 -3.38
N GLY A 89 3.17 29.85 -4.29
CA GLY A 89 3.80 31.16 -4.48
C GLY A 89 5.16 31.13 -5.19
N GLN A 90 5.62 29.97 -5.64
CA GLN A 90 6.84 29.81 -6.41
C GLN A 90 6.54 29.67 -7.91
N ASP A 91 7.58 29.87 -8.74
CA ASP A 91 7.51 29.54 -10.15
C ASP A 91 7.57 28.02 -10.35
N VAL A 92 6.51 27.47 -10.94
CA VAL A 92 6.37 26.03 -11.22
C VAL A 92 6.63 25.68 -12.67
N GLU A 93 6.81 26.68 -13.55
CA GLU A 93 7.08 26.44 -14.96
C GLU A 93 8.42 25.72 -15.16
N ALA A 94 9.40 25.96 -14.28
CA ALA A 94 10.69 25.27 -14.27
C ALA A 94 10.58 23.75 -14.03
N LEU A 95 9.49 23.27 -13.40
CA LEU A 95 9.26 21.84 -13.20
C LEU A 95 8.79 21.14 -14.49
N ASN A 96 8.35 21.90 -15.49
CA ASN A 96 7.85 21.40 -16.76
C ASN A 96 6.81 20.28 -16.61
N ILE A 97 5.84 20.50 -15.71
CA ILE A 97 4.77 19.55 -15.42
C ILE A 97 3.73 19.62 -16.54
N ASN A 98 3.75 18.61 -17.41
CA ASN A 98 2.86 18.46 -18.55
C ASN A 98 1.99 17.21 -18.34
N LEU A 99 0.74 17.30 -18.78
CA LEU A 99 -0.22 16.22 -18.66
C LEU A 99 -1.26 16.27 -19.77
N LYS A 100 -1.84 15.11 -20.05
CA LYS A 100 -3.07 14.99 -20.81
C LYS A 100 -4.13 14.31 -19.94
N LEU A 101 -5.35 14.83 -20.01
CA LEU A 101 -6.53 14.28 -19.35
C LEU A 101 -7.59 14.00 -20.41
N GLU A 102 -8.11 12.79 -20.46
CA GLU A 102 -9.12 12.39 -21.45
C GLU A 102 -10.51 12.31 -20.85
N ASN A 103 -11.50 12.64 -21.68
CA ASN A 103 -12.94 12.63 -21.36
C ASN A 103 -13.25 13.37 -20.06
N ILE A 104 -12.76 14.61 -19.97
CA ILE A 104 -13.00 15.44 -18.82
C ILE A 104 -14.38 16.07 -18.86
N THR A 105 -14.96 16.29 -17.68
CA THR A 105 -16.05 17.25 -17.49
C THR A 105 -15.52 18.54 -16.88
N VAL A 106 -16.23 19.64 -17.10
CA VAL A 106 -15.85 20.95 -16.58
C VAL A 106 -17.00 21.49 -15.72
N ARG A 107 -16.67 21.97 -14.53
CA ARG A 107 -17.61 22.63 -13.62
C ARG A 107 -17.18 24.07 -13.35
N GLU A 108 -18.14 24.97 -13.17
CA GLU A 108 -17.83 26.32 -12.66
C GLU A 108 -17.49 26.27 -11.17
N GLY A 109 -16.53 27.09 -10.75
CA GLY A 109 -16.18 27.26 -9.33
C GLY A 109 -15.56 28.62 -9.07
N LEU A 110 -15.10 28.83 -7.83
CA LEU A 110 -14.46 30.08 -7.41
C LEU A 110 -13.04 29.82 -6.91
N VAL A 111 -12.10 30.65 -7.34
CA VAL A 111 -10.76 30.75 -6.77
C VAL A 111 -10.50 32.22 -6.47
N ASN A 112 -10.23 32.55 -5.21
CA ASN A 112 -10.08 33.93 -4.72
C ASN A 112 -11.24 34.84 -5.19
N ASN A 113 -12.49 34.37 -5.00
CA ASN A 113 -13.73 35.03 -5.41
C ASN A 113 -13.88 35.29 -6.92
N LYS A 114 -13.04 34.70 -7.78
CA LYS A 114 -13.17 34.78 -9.24
C LYS A 114 -13.76 33.49 -9.80
N LYS A 115 -14.74 33.61 -10.69
CA LYS A 115 -15.28 32.47 -11.46
C LYS A 115 -14.19 31.84 -12.32
N VAL A 116 -14.05 30.54 -12.22
CA VAL A 116 -13.09 29.73 -12.99
C VAL A 116 -13.70 28.41 -13.42
N LYS A 117 -13.06 27.75 -14.39
CA LYS A 117 -13.41 26.41 -14.87
C LYS A 117 -12.57 25.37 -14.13
N PHE A 118 -13.20 24.49 -13.36
CA PHE A 118 -12.56 23.33 -12.77
C PHE A 118 -12.74 22.11 -13.66
N ILE A 119 -11.69 21.31 -13.78
CA ILE A 119 -11.81 19.93 -14.25
C ILE A 119 -12.55 19.15 -13.16
N GLY A 120 -13.68 18.56 -13.53
CA GLY A 120 -14.50 17.73 -12.67
C GLY A 120 -14.07 16.27 -12.76
N ASN A 121 -14.75 15.50 -13.61
CA ASN A 121 -14.42 14.10 -13.85
C ASN A 121 -13.28 13.99 -14.86
N VAL A 122 -12.55 12.88 -14.77
CA VAL A 122 -11.48 12.49 -15.69
C VAL A 122 -11.64 10.98 -15.93
N GLU A 123 -11.52 10.50 -17.16
CA GLU A 123 -11.48 9.06 -17.42
C GLU A 123 -10.05 8.52 -17.39
N LYS A 124 -9.11 9.22 -18.07
CA LYS A 124 -7.72 8.79 -18.15
C LYS A 124 -6.75 9.93 -17.88
N ILE A 125 -5.69 9.62 -17.15
CA ILE A 125 -4.60 10.54 -16.83
C ILE A 125 -3.33 10.05 -17.53
N PHE A 126 -2.72 10.91 -18.35
CA PHE A 126 -1.43 10.69 -18.99
C PHE A 126 -0.42 11.65 -18.36
N PRO A 127 0.24 11.25 -17.26
CA PRO A 127 1.16 12.15 -16.57
C PRO A 127 2.49 12.18 -17.31
N ARG A 128 3.08 13.37 -17.52
CA ARG A 128 4.29 13.57 -18.34
C ARG A 128 4.04 13.41 -19.85
N PHE A 129 2.88 13.80 -20.33
CA PHE A 129 2.58 13.89 -21.76
C PHE A 129 3.54 14.87 -22.48
N PRO A 130 4.03 14.58 -23.71
CA PRO A 130 3.75 13.41 -24.55
C PRO A 130 4.67 12.19 -24.30
N HIS A 131 5.55 12.25 -23.31
CA HIS A 131 6.53 11.19 -23.04
C HIS A 131 5.94 9.98 -22.30
N SER A 132 4.74 10.11 -21.77
CA SER A 132 4.01 9.06 -21.08
C SER A 132 3.50 7.99 -22.05
N LYS A 133 4.04 6.78 -21.98
CA LYS A 133 3.54 5.62 -22.74
C LYS A 133 2.33 4.94 -22.09
N GLN A 134 2.12 5.18 -20.79
CA GLN A 134 1.05 4.57 -20.00
C GLN A 134 0.12 5.66 -19.48
N SER A 135 -1.17 5.35 -19.43
CA SER A 135 -2.20 6.14 -18.75
C SER A 135 -2.64 5.44 -17.48
N TYR A 136 -3.18 6.23 -16.56
CA TYR A 136 -3.94 5.73 -15.41
C TYR A 136 -5.42 5.84 -15.75
N ASP A 137 -6.15 4.75 -15.59
CA ASP A 137 -7.61 4.77 -15.57
C ASP A 137 -8.07 5.34 -14.23
N TYR A 138 -8.84 6.43 -14.27
CA TYR A 138 -9.28 7.13 -13.07
C TYR A 138 -10.20 6.26 -12.20
N HIS A 139 -11.06 5.45 -12.80
CA HIS A 139 -11.96 4.57 -12.05
C HIS A 139 -11.23 3.41 -11.38
N GLU A 140 -10.10 2.95 -11.95
CA GLU A 140 -9.29 1.93 -11.30
C GLU A 140 -8.54 2.44 -10.06
N ILE A 141 -8.14 3.73 -10.04
CA ILE A 141 -7.43 4.34 -8.91
C ILE A 141 -8.40 4.96 -7.88
N ASN A 142 -9.56 5.42 -8.32
CA ASN A 142 -10.64 5.98 -7.53
C ASN A 142 -11.96 5.27 -7.87
N PRO A 143 -12.16 4.04 -7.37
CA PRO A 143 -13.38 3.27 -7.63
C PRO A 143 -14.63 3.87 -6.94
N GLY A 144 -14.48 4.96 -6.19
CA GLY A 144 -15.55 5.52 -5.36
C GLY A 144 -15.78 4.70 -4.10
N ILE A 145 -16.81 5.09 -3.34
CA ILE A 145 -17.27 4.37 -2.15
C ILE A 145 -18.51 3.57 -2.60
N PRO A 146 -18.44 2.23 -2.68
CA PRO A 146 -19.58 1.43 -3.10
C PRO A 146 -20.72 1.54 -2.08
N GLU A 147 -21.96 1.52 -2.56
CA GLU A 147 -23.13 1.39 -1.69
C GLU A 147 -23.09 0.05 -0.96
N GLU A 148 -23.68 0.01 0.23
CA GLU A 148 -23.73 -1.21 1.02
C GLU A 148 -24.69 -2.21 0.37
N ASP A 149 -24.17 -3.40 0.05
CA ASP A 149 -24.93 -4.51 -0.51
C ASP A 149 -24.41 -5.87 0.00
N PHE A 150 -24.80 -6.96 -0.67
CA PHE A 150 -24.35 -8.28 -0.28
C PHE A 150 -22.83 -8.48 -0.38
N TYR A 151 -22.18 -7.86 -1.37
CA TYR A 151 -20.76 -8.00 -1.70
C TYR A 151 -19.90 -6.91 -1.08
N HIS A 152 -20.44 -5.70 -0.95
CA HIS A 152 -19.80 -4.52 -0.39
C HIS A 152 -20.38 -4.22 0.99
N ARG A 153 -19.64 -4.59 2.05
CA ARG A 153 -20.17 -4.56 3.42
C ARG A 153 -19.43 -3.58 4.30
N TYR A 154 -20.14 -3.03 5.27
CA TYR A 154 -19.60 -2.09 6.25
C TYR A 154 -19.97 -2.54 7.66
N ILE A 155 -18.99 -2.68 8.54
CA ILE A 155 -19.23 -2.98 9.96
C ILE A 155 -18.79 -1.81 10.82
N GLU A 156 -19.56 -1.55 11.87
CA GLU A 156 -19.22 -0.51 12.83
C GLU A 156 -18.24 -1.07 13.87
N VAL A 157 -17.04 -0.51 13.93
CA VAL A 157 -15.97 -0.96 14.84
C VAL A 157 -15.40 0.20 15.65
N PRO A 158 -14.85 -0.05 16.84
CA PRO A 158 -14.23 1.01 17.65
C PRO A 158 -13.02 1.66 16.94
N LEU A 159 -12.87 2.97 17.09
CA LEU A 159 -11.65 3.68 16.70
C LEU A 159 -10.41 3.11 17.41
N SER A 160 -10.58 2.68 18.66
CA SER A 160 -9.57 2.00 19.48
C SER A 160 -10.23 0.86 20.25
N TYR A 161 -9.79 -0.38 20.04
CA TYR A 161 -10.29 -1.53 20.79
C TYR A 161 -9.85 -1.50 22.25
N LYS A 162 -8.73 -0.82 22.55
CA LYS A 162 -8.26 -0.58 23.92
C LYS A 162 -9.11 0.47 24.63
N ASN A 163 -9.62 1.47 23.91
CA ASN A 163 -10.44 2.55 24.43
C ASN A 163 -11.74 2.73 23.61
N PRO A 164 -12.73 1.82 23.71
CA PRO A 164 -13.92 1.86 22.86
C PRO A 164 -14.77 3.13 23.00
N ALA A 165 -14.68 3.82 24.14
CA ALA A 165 -15.38 5.08 24.40
C ALA A 165 -14.91 6.26 23.50
N ARG A 166 -13.82 6.09 22.73
CA ARG A 166 -13.34 7.08 21.75
C ARG A 166 -14.29 7.27 20.57
N GLY A 167 -15.20 6.32 20.33
CA GLY A 167 -16.13 6.33 19.21
C GLY A 167 -15.84 5.20 18.23
N THR A 168 -16.55 5.22 17.11
CA THR A 168 -16.57 4.16 16.10
C THR A 168 -16.35 4.73 14.69
N PHE A 169 -16.01 3.86 13.76
CA PHE A 169 -16.01 4.14 12.33
C PHE A 169 -16.58 2.95 11.55
N LYS A 170 -16.96 3.17 10.29
CA LYS A 170 -17.36 2.08 9.39
C LYS A 170 -16.14 1.48 8.72
N LEU A 171 -15.88 0.21 8.97
CA LEU A 171 -14.86 -0.59 8.29
C LEU A 171 -15.47 -1.29 7.09
N TYR A 172 -14.89 -1.05 5.91
CA TYR A 172 -15.29 -1.67 4.65
C TYR A 172 -14.60 -3.01 4.44
N TYR A 173 -15.38 -4.03 4.08
CA TYR A 173 -14.87 -5.29 3.56
C TYR A 173 -15.69 -5.79 2.37
N GLU A 174 -15.06 -6.61 1.54
CA GLU A 174 -15.57 -7.01 0.23
C GLU A 174 -15.53 -8.52 0.07
N LEU A 175 -16.61 -9.07 -0.51
CA LEU A 175 -16.73 -10.44 -0.95
C LEU A 175 -16.49 -10.54 -2.47
N CYS A 176 -15.88 -11.63 -2.94
CA CYS A 176 -15.79 -11.91 -4.37
C CYS A 176 -17.18 -11.99 -5.04
N SER A 177 -17.29 -11.60 -6.30
CA SER A 177 -18.58 -11.47 -7.01
C SER A 177 -19.33 -12.80 -7.18
N ASP A 178 -18.62 -13.92 -7.10
CA ASP A 178 -19.16 -15.28 -7.16
C ASP A 178 -19.24 -15.97 -5.77
N PHE A 179 -19.35 -15.19 -4.69
CA PHE A 179 -19.41 -15.72 -3.33
C PHE A 179 -20.55 -16.73 -3.13
N ASP A 180 -20.22 -17.90 -2.59
CA ASP A 180 -21.15 -18.99 -2.31
C ASP A 180 -21.07 -19.37 -0.82
N VAL A 181 -22.16 -19.16 -0.08
CA VAL A 181 -22.25 -19.44 1.37
C VAL A 181 -21.93 -20.89 1.76
N THR A 182 -21.97 -21.83 0.81
CA THR A 182 -21.61 -23.25 1.03
C THR A 182 -20.11 -23.53 0.91
N LYS A 183 -19.35 -22.61 0.28
CA LYS A 183 -17.91 -22.74 0.10
C LYS A 183 -17.11 -22.22 1.30
N PRO A 184 -15.94 -22.80 1.58
CA PRO A 184 -15.01 -22.25 2.56
C PRO A 184 -14.50 -20.86 2.14
N THR A 185 -14.16 -20.04 3.13
CA THR A 185 -13.72 -18.65 2.93
C THR A 185 -12.23 -18.46 3.24
N ILE A 186 -11.54 -17.72 2.38
CA ILE A 186 -10.18 -17.21 2.56
C ILE A 186 -10.27 -15.69 2.73
N LEU A 187 -9.69 -15.17 3.80
CA LEU A 187 -9.44 -13.74 3.98
C LEU A 187 -7.99 -13.42 3.61
N ILE A 188 -7.83 -12.34 2.86
CA ILE A 188 -6.53 -11.78 2.51
C ILE A 188 -6.38 -10.49 3.32
N PRO A 189 -5.50 -10.47 4.33
CA PRO A 189 -5.34 -9.28 5.16
C PRO A 189 -4.89 -8.07 4.34
N THR A 190 -5.02 -6.88 4.90
CA THR A 190 -4.39 -5.69 4.35
C THR A 190 -3.46 -5.06 5.37
N ASP A 191 -2.43 -4.38 4.88
CA ASP A 191 -1.39 -3.75 5.68
C ASP A 191 -1.35 -2.24 5.43
N GLY A 192 -0.60 -1.53 6.28
CA GLY A 192 -0.43 -0.09 6.17
C GLY A 192 0.44 0.37 5.00
N GLN A 193 0.88 -0.51 4.09
CA GLN A 193 1.71 -0.12 2.94
C GLN A 193 0.87 0.25 1.71
N ARG A 194 -0.43 -0.08 1.72
CA ARG A 194 -1.35 0.18 0.60
C ARG A 194 -1.49 1.67 0.32
N THR A 195 -1.59 2.01 -0.96
CA THR A 195 -1.67 3.41 -1.44
C THR A 195 -3.00 3.71 -2.13
N LEU A 196 -3.64 2.70 -2.72
CA LEU A 196 -4.90 2.85 -3.46
C LEU A 196 -6.01 2.03 -2.79
N SER A 197 -7.26 2.36 -3.12
CA SER A 197 -8.44 1.65 -2.64
C SER A 197 -8.33 0.15 -2.91
N GLN A 198 -8.93 -0.63 -2.00
CA GLN A 198 -9.01 -2.08 -2.13
C GLN A 198 -10.36 -2.55 -2.68
N VAL A 199 -11.21 -1.64 -3.17
CA VAL A 199 -12.44 -2.02 -3.89
C VAL A 199 -12.10 -2.81 -5.16
N GLY A 200 -12.79 -3.93 -5.38
CA GLY A 200 -12.58 -4.87 -6.47
C GLY A 200 -11.39 -5.83 -6.26
N TRP A 201 -10.71 -5.79 -5.10
CA TRP A 201 -9.52 -6.62 -4.88
C TRP A 201 -9.85 -8.07 -4.52
N ALA A 202 -11.04 -8.37 -4.00
CA ALA A 202 -11.44 -9.74 -3.70
C ALA A 202 -11.40 -10.61 -4.97
N ASP A 203 -11.99 -10.13 -6.06
CA ASP A 203 -11.95 -10.81 -7.36
C ASP A 203 -10.56 -10.81 -7.99
N LYS A 204 -9.81 -9.70 -7.87
CA LYS A 204 -8.42 -9.65 -8.37
C LYS A 204 -7.55 -10.71 -7.71
N TYR A 205 -7.64 -10.89 -6.40
CA TYR A 205 -6.90 -11.92 -5.69
C TYR A 205 -7.37 -13.32 -6.03
N LYS A 206 -8.69 -13.53 -6.09
CA LYS A 206 -9.28 -14.80 -6.51
C LYS A 206 -8.75 -15.23 -7.88
N LYS A 207 -8.75 -14.32 -8.85
CA LYS A 207 -8.18 -14.54 -10.19
C LYS A 207 -6.67 -14.74 -10.16
N MET A 208 -5.95 -13.91 -9.40
CA MET A 208 -4.48 -13.97 -9.31
C MET A 208 -3.98 -15.33 -8.82
N PHE A 209 -4.65 -15.92 -7.83
CA PHE A 209 -4.30 -17.21 -7.27
C PHE A 209 -5.12 -18.37 -7.84
N ASN A 210 -6.10 -18.08 -8.71
CA ASN A 210 -7.05 -19.05 -9.26
C ASN A 210 -7.77 -19.84 -8.15
N LEU A 211 -8.26 -19.15 -7.11
CA LEU A 211 -8.81 -19.78 -5.91
C LEU A 211 -10.20 -20.39 -6.14
N ASP A 212 -10.41 -21.64 -5.71
CA ASP A 212 -11.75 -22.26 -5.61
C ASP A 212 -12.41 -22.03 -4.24
N TYR A 213 -12.21 -20.83 -3.68
CA TYR A 213 -12.71 -20.42 -2.37
C TYR A 213 -13.49 -19.13 -2.50
N ASN A 214 -14.32 -18.84 -1.51
CA ASN A 214 -14.76 -17.46 -1.31
C ASN A 214 -13.54 -16.63 -0.91
N THR A 215 -13.31 -15.51 -1.58
CA THR A 215 -12.22 -14.60 -1.28
C THR A 215 -12.78 -13.34 -0.67
N VAL A 216 -12.19 -12.91 0.45
CA VAL A 216 -12.59 -11.71 1.18
C VAL A 216 -11.38 -10.82 1.40
N THR A 217 -11.56 -9.51 1.19
CA THR A 217 -10.57 -8.48 1.47
C THR A 217 -11.22 -7.35 2.27
N TYR A 218 -10.43 -6.47 2.86
CA TYR A 218 -10.94 -5.28 3.53
C TYR A 218 -9.99 -4.11 3.32
N GLU A 219 -10.47 -2.88 3.48
CA GLU A 219 -9.59 -1.73 3.49
C GLU A 219 -9.02 -1.51 4.89
N TYR A 220 -7.71 -1.30 4.97
CA TYR A 220 -7.06 -0.97 6.22
C TYR A 220 -7.73 0.25 6.84
N ARG A 221 -7.94 0.22 8.15
CA ARG A 221 -8.56 1.32 8.90
C ARG A 221 -7.94 2.68 8.55
N GLY A 222 -8.78 3.70 8.37
CA GLY A 222 -8.36 5.03 7.94
C GLY A 222 -8.13 5.20 6.43
N MET A 223 -8.30 4.15 5.62
CA MET A 223 -8.17 4.23 4.16
C MET A 223 -9.53 4.32 3.46
N PHE A 224 -9.67 5.21 2.47
CA PHE A 224 -10.76 5.28 1.48
C PHE A 224 -12.19 5.04 2.03
N CYS A 225 -12.78 3.86 1.83
CA CYS A 225 -14.12 3.49 2.29
C CYS A 225 -14.16 3.25 3.81
N SER A 226 -13.01 2.94 4.41
CA SER A 226 -12.78 2.82 5.86
C SER A 226 -12.22 4.10 6.50
N LYS A 227 -12.64 5.26 5.99
CA LYS A 227 -12.15 6.59 6.40
C LYS A 227 -12.39 6.88 7.88
N ILE A 228 -11.37 7.44 8.53
CA ILE A 228 -11.47 7.97 9.90
C ILE A 228 -11.30 9.49 9.82
N LYS A 229 -12.35 10.23 10.18
CA LYS A 229 -12.44 11.69 9.97
C LYS A 229 -11.32 12.46 10.66
N GLU A 230 -10.93 12.02 11.85
CA GLU A 230 -9.87 12.59 12.68
C GLU A 230 -8.50 12.59 11.99
N LEU A 231 -8.29 11.70 11.02
CA LEU A 231 -7.01 11.51 10.33
C LEU A 231 -6.92 12.27 9.00
N GLU A 232 -7.98 12.99 8.62
CA GLU A 232 -8.03 13.73 7.36
C GLU A 232 -7.43 15.13 7.44
N SER A 233 -7.16 15.59 8.66
CA SER A 233 -6.53 16.88 8.92
C SER A 233 -5.16 16.95 8.26
N LYS A 234 -4.82 18.09 7.64
CA LYS A 234 -3.44 18.41 7.22
C LYS A 234 -2.46 18.47 8.40
N ASN A 235 -2.98 18.78 9.60
CA ASN A 235 -2.24 18.75 10.86
C ASN A 235 -2.64 17.49 11.62
N ILE A 236 -1.98 16.37 11.32
CA ILE A 236 -2.29 15.06 11.91
C ILE A 236 -1.80 15.04 13.37
N ASP A 237 -2.70 14.70 14.30
CA ASP A 237 -2.31 14.28 15.65
C ASP A 237 -1.73 12.87 15.56
N TRP A 238 -0.41 12.76 15.56
CA TRP A 238 0.27 11.48 15.36
C TRP A 238 0.08 10.52 16.53
N ALA A 239 -0.06 10.99 17.76
CA ALA A 239 -0.32 10.11 18.90
C ALA A 239 -1.70 9.45 18.76
N LEU A 240 -2.70 10.24 18.36
CA LEU A 240 -4.04 9.73 18.06
C LEU A 240 -4.04 8.82 16.82
N ALA A 241 -3.30 9.18 15.77
CA ALA A 241 -3.15 8.35 14.58
C ALA A 241 -2.57 6.97 14.92
N TYR A 242 -1.57 6.90 15.81
CA TYR A 242 -1.05 5.62 16.30
C TYR A 242 -2.09 4.85 17.12
N GLU A 243 -2.79 5.51 18.05
CA GLU A 243 -3.85 4.87 18.85
C GLU A 243 -4.91 4.22 17.96
N PHE A 244 -5.24 4.83 16.82
CA PHE A 244 -6.24 4.30 15.90
C PHE A 244 -5.67 3.27 14.94
N LEU A 245 -4.51 3.51 14.33
CA LEU A 245 -4.07 2.75 13.16
C LEU A 245 -3.15 1.56 13.45
N ASN A 246 -2.71 1.35 14.70
CA ASN A 246 -1.76 0.29 15.02
C ASN A 246 -2.26 -1.12 14.64
N SER A 247 -1.32 -2.03 14.46
CA SER A 247 -1.57 -3.39 14.01
C SER A 247 -2.41 -4.26 14.96
N ASP A 248 -2.44 -3.97 16.27
CA ASP A 248 -3.30 -4.71 17.21
C ASP A 248 -4.78 -4.48 16.93
N ASN A 249 -5.11 -3.23 16.64
CA ASN A 249 -6.43 -2.77 16.23
C ASN A 249 -6.86 -3.41 14.89
N VAL A 250 -5.94 -3.56 13.94
CA VAL A 250 -6.20 -4.25 12.66
C VAL A 250 -6.48 -5.75 12.85
N VAL A 251 -5.82 -6.37 13.81
CA VAL A 251 -6.09 -7.78 14.16
C VAL A 251 -7.52 -7.96 14.70
N GLU A 252 -8.01 -7.00 15.47
CA GLU A 252 -9.40 -6.99 15.95
C GLU A 252 -10.42 -6.69 14.84
N ASP A 253 -10.06 -5.87 13.85
CA ASP A 253 -10.87 -5.65 12.64
C ASP A 253 -11.09 -6.96 11.89
N ILE A 254 -10.03 -7.75 11.70
CA ILE A 254 -10.11 -9.08 11.05
C ILE A 254 -11.05 -10.00 11.83
N GLU A 255 -10.96 -10.02 13.16
CA GLU A 255 -11.86 -10.83 13.99
C GLU A 255 -13.31 -10.36 13.90
N SER A 256 -13.53 -9.05 13.80
CA SER A 256 -14.87 -8.47 13.65
C SER A 256 -15.48 -8.84 12.29
N ILE A 257 -14.70 -8.79 11.21
CA ILE A 257 -15.11 -9.26 9.88
C ILE A 257 -15.41 -10.77 9.91
N ARG A 258 -14.55 -11.58 10.53
CA ARG A 258 -14.77 -13.03 10.63
C ARG A 258 -16.08 -13.33 11.37
N LYS A 259 -16.34 -12.67 12.49
CA LYS A 259 -17.57 -12.85 13.27
C LYS A 259 -18.80 -12.47 12.47
N ASP A 260 -18.77 -11.31 11.81
CA ASP A 260 -19.87 -10.83 10.98
C ASP A 260 -20.20 -11.79 9.83
N LEU A 261 -19.17 -12.31 9.16
CA LEU A 261 -19.33 -13.19 8.00
C LEU A 261 -19.63 -14.65 8.36
N LEU A 262 -18.97 -15.19 9.39
CA LEU A 262 -18.87 -16.63 9.63
C LEU A 262 -19.35 -17.06 11.03
N GLY A 263 -19.69 -16.13 11.91
CA GLY A 263 -20.10 -16.41 13.30
C GLY A 263 -18.97 -17.09 14.08
N GLU A 264 -19.14 -18.34 14.48
CA GLU A 264 -18.12 -19.13 15.21
C GLU A 264 -17.23 -19.98 14.30
N LYS A 265 -17.49 -20.03 12.98
CA LYS A 265 -16.70 -20.87 12.06
C LYS A 265 -15.29 -20.30 11.86
N GLN A 266 -14.36 -21.20 11.55
CA GLN A 266 -12.98 -20.85 11.22
C GLN A 266 -12.87 -20.24 9.81
N ILE A 267 -11.85 -19.40 9.63
CA ILE A 267 -11.48 -18.81 8.34
C ILE A 267 -10.12 -19.34 7.87
N ASN A 268 -9.81 -19.19 6.57
CA ASN A 268 -8.47 -19.43 6.04
C ASN A 268 -7.78 -18.10 5.78
N ILE A 269 -6.45 -18.05 5.87
CA ILE A 269 -5.66 -16.82 5.66
C ILE A 269 -4.69 -17.01 4.51
N LEU A 270 -4.68 -16.09 3.56
CA LEU A 270 -3.65 -16.00 2.53
C LEU A 270 -2.97 -14.63 2.62
N GLY A 271 -1.64 -14.59 2.72
CA GLY A 271 -0.92 -13.34 2.81
C GLY A 271 0.52 -13.41 2.31
N GLY A 272 1.03 -12.27 1.87
CA GLY A 272 2.45 -12.11 1.52
C GLY A 272 2.99 -10.77 1.99
N SER A 273 4.26 -10.70 2.37
CA SER A 273 4.90 -9.47 2.86
C SER A 273 4.19 -8.91 4.10
N GLY A 274 3.96 -7.60 4.20
CA GLY A 274 3.23 -6.97 5.30
C GLY A 274 1.87 -7.62 5.59
N THR A 275 1.17 -8.09 4.55
CA THR A 275 -0.10 -8.80 4.68
C THR A 275 0.05 -10.14 5.42
N ALA A 276 1.17 -10.85 5.21
CA ALA A 276 1.48 -12.07 5.97
C ALA A 276 1.86 -11.76 7.42
N MET A 277 2.51 -10.63 7.70
CA MET A 277 2.78 -10.18 9.07
C MET A 277 1.48 -10.00 9.85
N ILE A 278 0.53 -9.24 9.28
CA ILE A 278 -0.79 -9.04 9.89
C ILE A 278 -1.54 -10.37 10.04
N GLY A 279 -1.51 -11.21 8.99
CA GLY A 279 -2.12 -12.54 9.02
C GLY A 279 -1.59 -13.42 10.15
N LEU A 280 -0.27 -13.52 10.31
CA LEU A 280 0.33 -14.31 11.39
C LEU A 280 0.06 -13.70 12.76
N LYS A 281 0.04 -12.38 12.89
CA LYS A 281 -0.32 -11.71 14.15
C LYS A 281 -1.77 -12.03 14.56
N TYR A 282 -2.69 -12.06 13.61
CA TYR A 282 -4.07 -12.51 13.84
C TYR A 282 -4.13 -13.98 14.25
N ILE A 283 -3.43 -14.87 13.54
CA ILE A 283 -3.36 -16.30 13.87
C ILE A 283 -2.77 -16.54 15.26
N ALA A 284 -1.74 -15.77 15.64
CA ALA A 284 -1.12 -15.86 16.97
C ALA A 284 -2.08 -15.48 18.10
N LYS A 285 -3.04 -14.59 17.83
CA LYS A 285 -4.04 -14.13 18.79
C LYS A 285 -5.29 -15.03 18.82
N TYR A 286 -5.71 -15.56 17.67
CA TYR A 286 -6.91 -16.39 17.52
C TYR A 286 -6.61 -17.70 16.77
N PRO A 287 -5.70 -18.56 17.27
CA PRO A 287 -5.26 -19.76 16.56
C PRO A 287 -6.41 -20.74 16.30
N GLU A 288 -7.41 -20.80 17.19
CA GLU A 288 -8.59 -21.65 17.07
C GLU A 288 -9.59 -21.13 16.03
N LYS A 289 -9.47 -19.88 15.58
CA LYS A 289 -10.36 -19.27 14.58
C LYS A 289 -9.82 -19.40 13.16
N VAL A 290 -8.64 -19.97 12.97
CA VAL A 290 -8.02 -20.17 11.65
C VAL A 290 -7.82 -21.65 11.35
N LYS A 291 -8.35 -22.09 10.20
CA LYS A 291 -8.23 -23.47 9.74
C LYS A 291 -6.85 -23.73 9.11
N ARG A 292 -6.49 -22.92 8.11
CA ARG A 292 -5.22 -23.01 7.35
C ARG A 292 -4.69 -21.62 7.03
N ALA A 293 -3.37 -21.49 6.93
CA ALA A 293 -2.73 -20.27 6.47
C ALA A 293 -1.62 -20.50 5.45
N PHE A 294 -1.62 -19.72 4.37
CA PHE A 294 -0.56 -19.67 3.36
C PHE A 294 0.13 -18.31 3.44
N LEU A 295 1.37 -18.28 3.94
CA LEU A 295 2.07 -17.03 4.28
C LEU A 295 3.42 -16.93 3.55
N MET A 296 3.68 -15.79 2.93
CA MET A 296 4.84 -15.59 2.04
C MET A 296 5.75 -14.45 2.50
N SER A 297 7.08 -14.68 2.46
CA SER A 297 8.10 -13.62 2.44
C SER A 297 7.87 -12.46 3.44
N PHE A 298 7.99 -12.71 4.75
CA PHE A 298 7.70 -11.71 5.78
C PHE A 298 8.58 -11.87 7.01
N PHE A 299 8.51 -10.90 7.93
CA PHE A 299 9.27 -10.86 9.17
C PHE A 299 8.39 -11.18 10.37
N LYS A 300 9.00 -11.73 11.43
CA LYS A 300 8.28 -11.96 12.69
C LYS A 300 8.00 -10.67 13.44
N ASP A 301 8.97 -9.76 13.45
CA ASP A 301 9.01 -8.60 14.33
C ASP A 301 9.78 -7.43 13.69
N ALA A 302 9.73 -6.27 14.34
CA ALA A 302 10.42 -5.06 13.90
C ALA A 302 11.96 -5.25 13.82
N GLN A 303 12.52 -6.08 14.70
CA GLN A 303 13.94 -6.41 14.70
C GLN A 303 14.31 -7.16 13.42
N GLY A 304 13.59 -8.21 13.06
CA GLY A 304 13.82 -9.01 11.86
C GLY A 304 13.72 -8.18 10.57
N SER A 305 12.73 -7.29 10.49
CA SER A 305 12.58 -6.33 9.38
C SER A 305 13.81 -5.42 9.23
N SER A 306 14.34 -4.92 10.35
CA SER A 306 15.46 -3.99 10.36
C SER A 306 16.80 -4.70 10.10
N GLU A 307 17.03 -5.86 10.72
CA GLU A 307 18.25 -6.66 10.54
C GLU A 307 18.37 -7.24 9.13
N ALA A 308 17.25 -7.60 8.49
CA ALA A 308 17.25 -8.13 7.14
C ALA A 308 17.92 -7.21 6.12
N GLY A 309 17.64 -5.89 6.17
CA GLY A 309 18.26 -4.91 5.28
C GLY A 309 19.78 -4.83 5.47
N VAL A 310 20.23 -4.85 6.73
CA VAL A 310 21.66 -4.84 7.08
C VAL A 310 22.36 -6.10 6.61
N ILE A 311 21.82 -7.28 6.96
CA ILE A 311 22.39 -8.59 6.63
C ILE A 311 22.49 -8.74 5.11
N PHE A 312 21.41 -8.44 4.39
CA PHE A 312 21.38 -8.55 2.94
C PHE A 312 22.45 -7.67 2.30
N PHE A 313 22.49 -6.38 2.66
CA PHE A 313 23.40 -5.45 2.01
C PHE A 313 24.87 -5.74 2.33
N ASN A 314 25.18 -6.15 3.57
CA ASN A 314 26.53 -6.57 3.92
C ASN A 314 26.98 -7.81 3.14
N ASN A 315 26.13 -8.84 3.06
CA ASN A 315 26.41 -10.02 2.25
C ASN A 315 26.61 -9.65 0.78
N PHE A 316 25.82 -8.71 0.26
CA PHE A 316 25.98 -8.19 -1.10
C PHE A 316 27.35 -7.50 -1.29
N LEU A 317 27.77 -6.63 -0.35
CA LEU A 317 29.07 -5.97 -0.42
C LEU A 317 30.23 -6.96 -0.35
N GLU A 318 30.14 -7.96 0.52
CA GLU A 318 31.17 -8.98 0.72
C GLU A 318 31.29 -9.90 -0.49
N LYS A 319 30.18 -10.48 -0.96
CA LYS A 319 30.15 -11.37 -2.13
C LYS A 319 30.73 -10.71 -3.39
N ASN A 320 30.62 -9.39 -3.50
CA ASN A 320 31.07 -8.63 -4.66
C ASN A 320 32.38 -7.85 -4.43
N ASN A 321 33.04 -7.99 -3.28
CA ASN A 321 34.26 -7.26 -2.93
C ASN A 321 34.12 -5.72 -3.07
N LEU A 322 33.00 -5.17 -2.59
CA LEU A 322 32.63 -3.75 -2.75
C LEU A 322 32.78 -2.89 -1.48
N LYS A 323 33.17 -3.48 -0.34
CA LYS A 323 33.18 -2.82 0.97
C LYS A 323 34.06 -1.57 0.99
N GLU A 324 35.27 -1.65 0.43
CA GLU A 324 36.18 -0.50 0.36
C GLU A 324 35.66 0.61 -0.56
N GLN A 325 35.12 0.25 -1.72
CA GLN A 325 34.58 1.16 -2.71
C GLN A 325 33.37 1.91 -2.14
N TYR A 326 32.49 1.21 -1.43
CA TYR A 326 31.37 1.80 -0.72
C TYR A 326 31.83 2.81 0.34
N ASN A 327 32.81 2.44 1.17
CA ASN A 327 33.36 3.34 2.18
C ASN A 327 34.03 4.58 1.56
N ARG A 328 34.75 4.44 0.44
CA ARG A 328 35.33 5.56 -0.31
C ARG A 328 34.26 6.47 -0.89
N ALA A 329 33.18 5.92 -1.45
CA ALA A 329 32.06 6.70 -1.96
C ALA A 329 31.47 7.62 -0.87
N LEU A 330 31.31 7.11 0.36
CA LEU A 330 30.77 7.89 1.48
C LEU A 330 31.68 9.04 1.96
N GLN A 331 32.95 9.08 1.56
CA GLN A 331 33.84 10.22 1.88
C GLN A 331 33.62 11.44 0.99
N ASN A 332 32.88 11.29 -0.11
CA ASN A 332 32.59 12.40 -1.01
C ASN A 332 31.43 13.25 -0.45
N PRO A 333 31.64 14.54 -0.11
CA PRO A 333 30.63 15.38 0.52
C PRO A 333 29.43 15.70 -0.38
N ARG A 334 29.51 15.41 -1.69
CA ARG A 334 28.38 15.56 -2.63
C ARG A 334 27.41 14.38 -2.59
N ILE A 335 27.73 13.31 -1.86
CA ILE A 335 26.92 12.10 -1.77
C ILE A 335 26.20 12.11 -0.42
N GLU A 336 24.89 12.33 -0.46
CA GLU A 336 24.06 12.21 0.74
C GLU A 336 23.81 10.72 1.04
N LYS A 337 24.24 10.26 2.23
CA LYS A 337 24.19 8.85 2.63
C LYS A 337 22.77 8.26 2.55
N THR A 338 21.75 8.98 3.03
CA THR A 338 20.37 8.48 3.03
C THR A 338 19.83 8.30 1.61
N GLN A 339 20.11 9.28 0.73
CA GLN A 339 19.76 9.17 -0.68
C GLN A 339 20.49 8.00 -1.35
N LEU A 340 21.79 7.80 -1.10
CA LEU A 340 22.53 6.66 -1.65
C LEU A 340 21.91 5.32 -1.20
N LEU A 341 21.63 5.16 0.10
CA LEU A 341 20.99 3.95 0.63
C LEU A 341 19.60 3.72 0.02
N PHE A 342 18.81 4.79 -0.16
CA PHE A 342 17.52 4.72 -0.84
C PHE A 342 17.66 4.20 -2.28
N LEU A 343 18.60 4.75 -3.05
CA LEU A 343 18.84 4.31 -4.44
C LEU A 343 19.31 2.86 -4.48
N ILE A 344 20.26 2.48 -3.63
CA ILE A 344 20.74 1.10 -3.51
C ILE A 344 19.56 0.16 -3.24
N GLN A 345 18.73 0.48 -2.24
CA GLN A 345 17.59 -0.34 -1.89
C GLN A 345 16.63 -0.50 -3.07
N ARG A 346 16.28 0.60 -3.76
CA ARG A 346 15.38 0.57 -4.91
C ARG A 346 15.96 -0.23 -6.08
N LEU A 347 17.24 -0.08 -6.38
CA LEU A 347 17.90 -0.77 -7.49
C LEU A 347 18.06 -2.27 -7.22
N LEU A 348 18.29 -2.68 -5.97
CA LEU A 348 18.36 -4.10 -5.59
C LEU A 348 17.05 -4.88 -5.88
N TYR A 349 15.91 -4.20 -6.05
CA TYR A 349 14.67 -4.85 -6.52
C TYR A 349 14.70 -5.28 -7.98
N PHE A 350 15.51 -4.62 -8.81
CA PHE A 350 15.44 -4.76 -10.26
C PHE A 350 16.73 -5.28 -10.86
N ASP A 351 17.87 -4.76 -10.41
CA ASP A 351 19.17 -5.06 -11.00
C ASP A 351 20.31 -4.88 -9.98
N GLN A 352 20.91 -6.00 -9.58
CA GLN A 352 22.06 -6.01 -8.69
C GLN A 352 23.34 -5.45 -9.35
N GLU A 353 23.51 -5.61 -10.67
CA GLU A 353 24.69 -5.08 -11.38
C GLU A 353 24.69 -3.55 -11.40
N GLU A 354 23.51 -2.94 -11.54
CA GLU A 354 23.36 -1.47 -11.44
C GLU A 354 23.86 -0.93 -10.10
N VAL A 355 23.64 -1.66 -9.01
CA VAL A 355 24.13 -1.31 -7.67
C VAL A 355 25.65 -1.44 -7.60
N LYS A 356 26.25 -2.49 -8.19
CA LYS A 356 27.71 -2.66 -8.23
C LYS A 356 28.36 -1.50 -8.97
N GLN A 357 27.85 -1.18 -10.16
CA GLN A 357 28.38 -0.08 -10.98
C GLN A 357 28.21 1.27 -10.30
N LEU A 358 27.07 1.51 -9.63
CA LEU A 358 26.84 2.71 -8.83
C LEU A 358 27.94 2.88 -7.77
N ILE A 359 28.21 1.84 -6.98
CA ILE A 359 29.23 1.89 -5.92
C ILE A 359 30.64 2.11 -6.50
N ILE A 360 30.99 1.41 -7.58
CA ILE A 360 32.29 1.54 -8.25
C ILE A 360 32.50 2.95 -8.82
N GLU A 361 31.51 3.49 -9.52
CA GLU A 361 31.58 4.84 -10.10
C GLU A 361 31.73 5.90 -9.01
N LEU A 362 30.94 5.81 -7.94
CA LEU A 362 31.00 6.76 -6.83
C LEU A 362 32.34 6.73 -6.10
N SER A 363 32.95 5.55 -5.95
CA SER A 363 34.30 5.42 -5.38
C SER A 363 35.40 6.14 -6.19
N LYS A 364 35.12 6.45 -7.46
CA LYS A 364 35.96 7.21 -8.39
C LYS A 364 35.48 8.66 -8.57
N ASN A 365 34.59 9.15 -7.71
CA ASN A 365 33.96 10.48 -7.79
C ASN A 365 33.12 10.72 -9.06
N ASN A 366 32.70 9.67 -9.76
CA ASN A 366 31.77 9.77 -10.88
C ASN A 366 30.33 9.72 -10.37
N LEU A 367 29.62 10.85 -10.46
CA LEU A 367 28.24 11.01 -9.99
C LEU A 367 27.18 10.71 -11.07
N SER A 368 27.58 10.30 -12.27
CA SER A 368 26.67 10.17 -13.42
C SER A 368 25.48 9.25 -13.10
N ARG A 369 25.74 8.02 -12.64
CA ARG A 369 24.69 7.05 -12.31
C ARG A 369 23.87 7.44 -11.09
N TYR A 370 24.49 8.03 -10.06
CA TYR A 370 23.79 8.57 -8.90
C TYR A 370 22.81 9.69 -9.27
N ASN A 371 23.24 10.62 -10.12
CA ASN A 371 22.39 11.71 -10.60
C ASN A 371 21.29 11.22 -11.54
N LYS A 372 21.59 10.24 -12.40
CA LYS A 372 20.61 9.56 -13.25
C LYS A 372 19.50 8.96 -12.39
N TYR A 373 19.85 8.10 -11.43
CA TYR A 373 18.84 7.41 -10.62
C TYR A 373 18.15 8.32 -9.60
N THR A 374 18.82 9.35 -9.10
CA THR A 374 18.14 10.40 -8.30
C THR A 374 17.07 11.10 -9.13
N ARG A 375 17.31 11.36 -10.41
CA ARG A 375 16.32 11.97 -11.32
C ARG A 375 15.19 11.00 -11.69
N GLU A 376 15.51 9.73 -11.93
CA GLU A 376 14.53 8.73 -12.35
C GLU A 376 13.65 8.22 -11.20
N LEU A 377 14.26 7.93 -10.05
CA LEU A 377 13.57 7.37 -8.88
C LEU A 377 13.08 8.47 -7.92
N GLY A 378 13.70 9.65 -7.92
CA GLY A 378 13.39 10.75 -7.03
C GLY A 378 14.26 10.82 -5.77
N HIS A 379 14.02 11.84 -4.97
CA HIS A 379 14.68 12.03 -3.67
C HIS A 379 13.93 11.30 -2.56
N VAL A 380 14.65 10.67 -1.62
CA VAL A 380 14.07 10.02 -0.44
C VAL A 380 13.14 10.95 0.35
N ASN A 381 13.50 12.24 0.46
CA ASN A 381 12.69 13.25 1.14
C ASN A 381 11.29 13.40 0.55
N PHE A 382 11.12 13.24 -0.77
CA PHE A 382 9.80 13.26 -1.39
C PHE A 382 8.95 12.10 -0.87
N PHE A 383 9.49 10.88 -0.85
CA PHE A 383 8.76 9.69 -0.38
C PHE A 383 8.38 9.79 1.10
N VAL A 384 9.31 10.25 1.93
CA VAL A 384 9.09 10.47 3.36
C VAL A 384 7.93 11.43 3.58
N ARG A 385 8.01 12.62 2.98
CA ARG A 385 7.01 13.67 3.18
C ARG A 385 5.68 13.35 2.50
N SER A 386 5.70 12.65 1.36
CA SER A 386 4.47 12.17 0.69
C SER A 386 3.73 11.15 1.55
N ALA A 387 4.45 10.22 2.21
CA ALA A 387 3.84 9.28 3.15
C ALA A 387 3.25 10.00 4.36
N GLN A 388 4.01 10.93 4.98
CA GLN A 388 3.54 11.74 6.10
C GLN A 388 2.31 12.59 5.75
N LYS A 389 2.27 13.12 4.52
CA LYS A 389 1.16 13.95 4.05
C LYS A 389 -0.11 13.16 3.77
N TYR A 390 -0.02 11.99 3.11
CA TYR A 390 -1.22 11.31 2.56
C TYR A 390 -1.51 9.94 3.15
N LYS A 391 -0.59 9.34 3.91
CA LYS A 391 -0.67 7.94 4.33
C LYS A 391 -0.30 7.75 5.80
N PRO A 392 -1.13 8.23 6.74
CA PRO A 392 -0.88 8.05 8.17
C PRO A 392 -0.77 6.56 8.56
N TRP A 393 -1.50 5.68 7.88
CA TRP A 393 -1.38 4.23 8.06
C TRP A 393 0.00 3.69 7.67
N THR A 394 0.64 4.24 6.62
CA THR A 394 2.03 3.91 6.28
C THR A 394 3.00 4.42 7.32
N VAL A 395 2.78 5.62 7.87
CA VAL A 395 3.62 6.18 8.93
C VAL A 395 3.58 5.30 10.18
N VAL A 396 2.38 4.90 10.62
CA VAL A 396 2.18 3.99 11.76
C VAL A 396 2.79 2.62 11.49
N PHE A 397 2.54 2.04 10.31
CA PHE A 397 3.13 0.75 9.94
C PHE A 397 4.66 0.80 9.92
N MET A 398 5.27 1.85 9.37
CA MET A 398 6.72 2.03 9.38
C MET A 398 7.26 2.20 10.82
N TYR A 399 6.52 2.87 11.69
CA TYR A 399 6.87 3.04 13.11
C TYR A 399 6.85 1.71 13.88
N GLU A 400 5.82 0.88 13.67
CA GLU A 400 5.74 -0.42 14.33
C GLU A 400 6.80 -1.40 13.80
N THR A 401 7.08 -1.39 12.49
CA THR A 401 7.86 -2.46 11.83
C THR A 401 9.33 -2.16 11.59
N ASN A 402 9.81 -0.95 11.85
CA ASN A 402 11.20 -0.59 11.64
C ASN A 402 11.79 0.06 12.90
N ILE A 403 13.01 -0.33 13.22
CA ILE A 403 13.80 0.26 14.29
C ILE A 403 15.20 0.58 13.76
N ARG A 404 15.89 1.49 14.46
CA ARG A 404 17.33 1.65 14.23
C ARG A 404 18.00 0.38 14.75
N THR A 405 18.66 -0.36 13.86
CA THR A 405 19.33 -1.62 14.21
C THR A 405 20.42 -1.39 15.28
N SER A 406 20.62 -2.40 16.11
CA SER A 406 21.69 -2.44 17.13
C SER A 406 23.06 -2.79 16.55
N LEU A 407 23.12 -3.22 15.28
CA LEU A 407 24.35 -3.47 14.51
C LEU A 407 25.02 -2.15 14.16
N ALA A 408 25.61 -1.52 15.18
CA ALA A 408 26.26 -0.22 15.07
C ALA A 408 27.23 -0.18 13.87
N ASP A 409 27.21 0.96 13.16
CA ASP A 409 28.08 1.29 12.03
C ASP A 409 27.90 0.50 10.73
N GLN A 410 26.93 -0.42 10.66
CA GLN A 410 26.60 -1.11 9.41
C GLN A 410 25.63 -0.30 8.52
N PRO A 411 25.76 -0.38 7.18
CA PRO A 411 24.83 0.28 6.28
C PRO A 411 23.48 -0.46 6.24
N ASP A 412 22.43 0.23 6.69
CA ASP A 412 21.06 -0.26 6.63
C ASP A 412 20.31 0.37 5.45
N ILE A 413 20.00 -0.44 4.45
CA ILE A 413 19.28 -0.01 3.24
C ILE A 413 17.79 0.23 3.49
N ASN A 414 17.22 -0.24 4.61
CA ASN A 414 15.83 0.02 5.01
C ASN A 414 15.70 1.29 5.86
N TYR A 415 16.77 1.75 6.51
CA TYR A 415 16.80 2.99 7.31
C TYR A 415 16.21 4.23 6.61
N PRO A 416 16.39 4.47 5.30
CA PRO A 416 15.75 5.59 4.61
C PRO A 416 14.22 5.62 4.77
N PHE A 417 13.57 4.47 4.93
CA PHE A 417 12.11 4.35 5.11
C PHE A 417 11.67 4.54 6.56
N LEU A 418 12.53 4.28 7.54
CA LEU A 418 12.28 4.61 8.96
C LEU A 418 11.96 6.11 9.14
N ARG A 419 12.51 6.96 8.26
CA ARG A 419 12.24 8.41 8.28
C ARG A 419 10.77 8.76 8.05
N MET A 420 9.99 7.90 7.39
CA MET A 420 8.53 8.07 7.31
C MET A 420 7.89 8.13 8.69
N ALA A 421 8.44 7.39 9.66
CA ALA A 421 7.98 7.30 11.04
C ALA A 421 8.52 8.40 11.98
N GLU A 422 9.31 9.36 11.47
CA GLU A 422 9.88 10.48 12.26
C GLU A 422 8.87 11.13 13.22
N PRO A 423 7.62 11.47 12.82
CA PRO A 423 6.68 12.12 13.72
C PRO A 423 6.37 11.29 14.99
N LEU A 424 6.29 9.97 14.87
CA LEU A 424 6.04 9.07 16.01
C LEU A 424 7.32 8.79 16.81
N ILE A 425 8.45 8.66 16.12
CA ILE A 425 9.76 8.49 16.77
C ILE A 425 10.09 9.69 17.65
N GLU A 426 9.76 10.90 17.22
CA GLU A 426 9.97 12.13 17.99
C GLU A 426 9.08 12.17 19.24
N ILE A 427 7.79 11.85 19.11
CA ILE A 427 6.84 11.82 20.24
C ILE A 427 7.27 10.82 21.31
N TYR A 428 7.71 9.64 20.90
CA TYR A 428 8.00 8.53 21.82
C TYR A 428 9.48 8.32 22.09
N ARG A 429 10.38 9.22 21.67
CA ARG A 429 11.84 9.04 21.72
C ARG A 429 12.35 8.54 23.07
N ASP A 430 11.88 9.20 24.13
CA ASP A 430 12.29 9.00 25.53
C ASP A 430 11.21 8.29 26.36
N SER A 431 10.17 7.77 25.69
CA SER A 431 9.05 7.10 26.36
C SER A 431 9.31 5.59 26.51
N PRO A 432 9.01 4.98 27.68
CA PRO A 432 8.97 3.53 27.83
C PRO A 432 8.03 2.85 26.82
N ALA A 433 7.01 3.56 26.33
CA ALA A 433 6.05 3.06 25.35
C ALA A 433 6.69 2.74 23.99
N ARG A 434 7.85 3.33 23.67
CA ARG A 434 8.53 3.17 22.37
C ARG A 434 8.72 1.71 21.98
N ASN A 435 9.19 0.87 22.90
CA ASN A 435 9.43 -0.54 22.63
C ASN A 435 8.14 -1.36 22.68
N ALA A 436 7.18 -0.97 23.52
CA ALA A 436 5.88 -1.62 23.61
C ALA A 436 5.03 -1.43 22.34
N HIS A 437 5.33 -0.41 21.55
CA HIS A 437 4.66 -0.13 20.29
C HIS A 437 5.19 -0.92 19.09
N LEU A 438 6.33 -1.59 19.24
CA LEU A 438 6.94 -2.29 18.13
C LEU A 438 6.12 -3.51 17.73
N PHE A 439 6.10 -3.77 16.43
CA PHE A 439 5.49 -4.95 15.87
C PHE A 439 6.22 -6.19 16.39
N ASP A 440 5.48 -7.06 17.06
CA ASP A 440 5.97 -8.34 17.56
C ASP A 440 4.85 -9.39 17.45
N ILE A 441 5.22 -10.59 17.04
CA ILE A 441 4.34 -11.75 16.96
C ILE A 441 4.78 -12.73 18.03
N GLN A 442 3.96 -12.83 19.07
CA GLN A 442 4.19 -13.68 20.22
C GLN A 442 3.40 -14.99 20.12
N ASN A 443 3.63 -15.92 21.04
CA ASN A 443 2.83 -17.14 21.22
C ASN A 443 2.79 -18.13 20.04
N LEU A 444 3.73 -18.05 19.08
CA LEU A 444 3.80 -18.95 17.93
C LEU A 444 3.83 -20.44 18.30
N LYS A 445 4.47 -20.80 19.41
CA LYS A 445 4.50 -22.17 19.94
C LYS A 445 3.14 -22.77 20.27
N ASN A 446 2.11 -21.93 20.45
CA ASN A 446 0.74 -22.35 20.76
C ASN A 446 -0.16 -22.36 19.50
N VAL A 447 0.38 -21.98 18.34
CA VAL A 447 -0.37 -21.93 17.08
C VAL A 447 -0.40 -23.32 16.45
N ASN A 448 -1.52 -24.03 16.65
CA ASN A 448 -1.75 -25.36 16.06
C ASN A 448 -2.39 -25.32 14.67
N THR A 449 -2.71 -24.13 14.16
CA THR A 449 -3.18 -23.92 12.79
C THR A 449 -2.23 -24.59 11.81
N GLU A 450 -2.78 -25.21 10.77
CA GLU A 450 -1.99 -25.78 9.69
C GLU A 450 -1.43 -24.64 8.81
N ILE A 451 -0.10 -24.44 8.79
CA ILE A 451 0.54 -23.29 8.13
C ILE A 451 1.53 -23.75 7.07
N LEU A 452 1.40 -23.21 5.86
CA LEU A 452 2.43 -23.29 4.83
C LEU A 452 3.13 -21.94 4.70
N LEU A 453 4.40 -21.91 5.08
CA LEU A 453 5.32 -20.81 4.83
C LEU A 453 5.98 -21.00 3.48
N VAL A 454 6.10 -19.91 2.72
CA VAL A 454 6.72 -19.94 1.38
C VAL A 454 7.71 -18.79 1.22
N GLY A 455 8.93 -19.11 0.80
CA GLY A 455 10.03 -18.14 0.68
C GLY A 455 10.87 -18.31 -0.57
N GLY A 456 11.49 -17.22 -1.01
CA GLY A 456 12.40 -17.20 -2.16
C GLY A 456 13.85 -17.00 -1.75
N LEU A 457 14.79 -17.76 -2.32
CA LEU A 457 16.23 -17.60 -2.08
C LEU A 457 16.79 -16.25 -2.55
N LEU A 458 16.12 -15.60 -3.50
CA LEU A 458 16.50 -14.32 -4.08
C LEU A 458 15.75 -13.15 -3.42
N ASP A 459 14.99 -13.40 -2.34
CA ASP A 459 14.23 -12.38 -1.64
C ASP A 459 15.15 -11.44 -0.85
N GLN A 460 15.40 -10.27 -1.42
CA GLN A 460 16.19 -9.20 -0.82
C GLN A 460 15.44 -8.40 0.25
N VAL A 461 14.13 -8.58 0.34
CA VAL A 461 13.27 -7.85 1.28
C VAL A 461 13.16 -8.67 2.56
N ALA A 462 12.59 -9.86 2.44
CA ALA A 462 12.34 -10.80 3.53
C ALA A 462 13.16 -12.09 3.31
N PRO A 463 14.46 -12.07 3.63
CA PRO A 463 15.35 -13.20 3.40
C PRO A 463 14.90 -14.45 4.16
N ILE A 464 15.19 -15.62 3.59
CA ILE A 464 14.67 -16.92 4.08
C ILE A 464 14.97 -17.23 5.54
N HIS A 465 16.03 -16.68 6.13
CA HIS A 465 16.40 -16.94 7.52
C HIS A 465 15.30 -16.51 8.51
N GLU A 466 14.52 -15.49 8.16
CA GLU A 466 13.38 -15.04 8.95
C GLU A 466 12.23 -16.04 8.92
N LEU A 467 11.93 -16.61 7.75
CA LEU A 467 10.95 -17.69 7.65
C LEU A 467 11.44 -18.96 8.35
N GLU A 468 12.74 -19.26 8.33
CA GLU A 468 13.32 -20.37 9.11
C GLU A 468 13.25 -20.11 10.63
N ARG A 469 13.36 -18.85 11.08
CA ARG A 469 13.14 -18.44 12.47
C ARG A 469 11.69 -18.67 12.88
N ILE A 470 10.73 -18.22 12.06
CA ILE A 470 9.29 -18.39 12.29
C ILE A 470 8.90 -19.88 12.28
N HIS A 471 9.35 -20.64 11.28
CA HIS A 471 9.07 -22.08 11.12
C HIS A 471 9.44 -22.88 12.39
N ARG A 472 10.60 -22.58 12.99
CA ARG A 472 11.06 -23.26 14.20
C ARG A 472 10.17 -23.04 15.42
N GLU A 473 9.37 -21.98 15.44
CA GLU A 473 8.46 -21.68 16.55
C GLU A 473 7.04 -22.20 16.30
N LEU A 474 6.68 -22.54 15.05
CA LEU A 474 5.35 -22.98 14.67
C LEU A 474 5.24 -24.52 14.65
N PRO A 475 4.48 -25.14 15.58
CA PRO A 475 4.46 -26.60 15.74
C PRO A 475 3.82 -27.36 14.58
N ASN A 476 2.91 -26.72 13.83
CA ASN A 476 2.20 -27.33 12.71
C ASN A 476 2.42 -26.53 11.41
N SER A 477 3.70 -26.31 11.07
CA SER A 477 4.07 -25.61 9.85
C SER A 477 4.93 -26.44 8.90
N LYS A 478 4.92 -26.07 7.63
CA LYS A 478 5.92 -26.47 6.61
C LYS A 478 6.51 -25.21 5.99
N LEU A 479 7.78 -25.25 5.63
CA LEU A 479 8.44 -24.15 4.90
C LEU A 479 8.93 -24.64 3.53
N ALA A 480 8.31 -24.14 2.46
CA ALA A 480 8.69 -24.42 1.08
C ALA A 480 9.56 -23.28 0.52
N ILE A 481 10.77 -23.61 0.05
CA ILE A 481 11.74 -22.67 -0.49
C ILE A 481 11.86 -22.81 -2.01
N PHE A 482 11.93 -21.66 -2.70
CA PHE A 482 11.98 -21.54 -4.15
C PHE A 482 13.17 -20.70 -4.59
N GLU A 483 13.67 -20.93 -5.81
CA GLU A 483 14.58 -20.00 -6.47
C GLU A 483 13.76 -18.85 -7.07
N ALA A 484 13.42 -17.89 -6.23
CA ALA A 484 12.49 -16.81 -6.57
C ALA A 484 12.76 -15.55 -5.76
N TYR A 485 12.24 -14.43 -6.26
CA TYR A 485 12.22 -13.14 -5.57
C TYR A 485 11.06 -13.04 -4.58
N HIS A 486 10.94 -11.87 -3.95
CA HIS A 486 9.91 -11.54 -2.97
C HIS A 486 8.50 -12.01 -3.35
N CYS A 487 7.83 -12.71 -2.43
CA CYS A 487 6.50 -13.31 -2.61
C CYS A 487 6.36 -14.24 -3.85
N LEU A 488 7.49 -14.77 -4.35
CA LEU A 488 7.58 -15.60 -5.56
C LEU A 488 6.97 -14.90 -6.78
N GLN A 489 7.08 -13.58 -6.87
CA GLN A 489 6.52 -12.83 -8.01
C GLN A 489 7.28 -13.09 -9.32
N SER A 490 8.56 -13.47 -9.21
CA SER A 490 9.45 -13.77 -10.31
C SER A 490 10.41 -14.88 -9.88
N PRO A 491 10.82 -15.79 -10.79
CA PRO A 491 10.42 -15.87 -12.19
C PRO A 491 8.95 -16.31 -12.38
N PRO A 492 8.33 -16.11 -13.57
CA PRO A 492 6.92 -16.46 -13.83
C PRO A 492 6.54 -17.88 -13.40
N GLU A 493 7.46 -18.81 -13.55
CA GLU A 493 7.32 -20.21 -13.18
C GLU A 493 7.16 -20.42 -11.67
N ALA A 494 7.88 -19.65 -10.85
CA ALA A 494 7.73 -19.68 -9.40
C ALA A 494 6.36 -19.12 -8.99
N ARG A 495 5.90 -18.06 -9.68
CA ARG A 495 4.59 -17.46 -9.47
C ARG A 495 3.45 -18.43 -9.81
N GLU A 496 3.56 -19.16 -10.92
CA GLU A 496 2.60 -20.20 -11.30
C GLU A 496 2.56 -21.33 -10.26
N CYS A 497 3.73 -21.79 -9.82
CA CYS A 497 3.85 -22.84 -8.82
C CYS A 497 3.22 -22.42 -7.49
N ARG A 498 3.54 -21.21 -7.01
CA ARG A 498 2.93 -20.59 -5.83
C ARG A 498 1.41 -20.59 -5.89
N ASN A 499 0.83 -20.15 -6.99
CA ASN A 499 -0.63 -20.06 -7.16
C ASN A 499 -1.29 -21.45 -7.07
N LYS A 500 -0.70 -22.44 -7.74
CA LYS A 500 -1.21 -23.81 -7.70
C LYS A 500 -1.02 -24.46 -6.33
N LEU A 501 0.10 -24.20 -5.65
CA LEU A 501 0.34 -24.67 -4.28
C LEU A 501 -0.66 -24.09 -3.29
N ALA A 502 -1.01 -22.81 -3.40
CA ALA A 502 -2.01 -22.20 -2.51
C ALA A 502 -3.34 -22.95 -2.58
N ASN A 503 -3.83 -23.25 -3.79
CA ASN A 503 -5.05 -24.04 -3.95
C ASN A 503 -4.94 -25.45 -3.38
N LEU A 504 -3.90 -26.19 -3.77
CA LEU A 504 -3.70 -27.56 -3.31
C LEU A 504 -3.60 -27.62 -1.78
N PHE A 505 -2.88 -26.67 -1.18
CA PHE A 505 -2.74 -26.55 0.26
C PHE A 505 -4.08 -26.30 0.95
N PHE A 506 -4.86 -25.31 0.50
CA PHE A 506 -6.14 -25.03 1.14
C PHE A 506 -7.12 -26.20 1.00
N ILE A 507 -7.14 -26.90 -0.13
CA ILE A 507 -8.02 -28.05 -0.38
C ILE A 507 -7.58 -29.25 0.46
N TYR A 508 -6.33 -29.69 0.31
CA TYR A 508 -5.88 -31.00 0.79
C TYR A 508 -5.00 -30.94 2.04
N GLY A 509 -4.37 -29.81 2.34
CA GLY A 509 -3.38 -29.66 3.42
C GLY A 509 -1.95 -29.96 3.00
N HIS A 510 -0.96 -29.56 3.80
CA HIS A 510 0.46 -29.65 3.46
C HIS A 510 1.05 -31.07 3.60
N ASN A 511 0.31 -32.00 4.20
CA ASN A 511 0.72 -33.41 4.33
C ASN A 511 0.01 -34.33 3.31
N SER A 512 -0.83 -33.77 2.42
CA SER A 512 -1.57 -34.57 1.44
C SER A 512 -0.65 -35.11 0.35
N LYS A 513 -1.06 -36.23 -0.26
CA LYS A 513 -0.35 -36.81 -1.40
C LYS A 513 -0.35 -35.85 -2.60
N GLU A 514 -1.49 -35.24 -2.90
CA GLU A 514 -1.67 -34.28 -4.00
C GLU A 514 -0.72 -33.08 -3.86
N PHE A 515 -0.59 -32.56 -2.64
CA PHE A 515 0.33 -31.47 -2.34
C PHE A 515 1.80 -31.90 -2.52
N LEU A 516 2.20 -33.02 -1.93
CA LEU A 516 3.58 -33.51 -1.97
C LEU A 516 4.01 -33.95 -3.38
N ASP A 517 3.15 -34.63 -4.13
CA ASP A 517 3.41 -35.05 -5.51
C ASP A 517 3.60 -33.82 -6.42
N TYR A 518 2.78 -32.77 -6.25
CA TYR A 518 2.94 -31.53 -6.99
C TYR A 518 4.25 -30.82 -6.65
N LEU A 519 4.61 -30.74 -5.37
CA LEU A 519 5.85 -30.11 -4.94
C LEU A 519 7.09 -30.88 -5.45
N ASN A 520 7.07 -32.21 -5.38
CA ASN A 520 8.13 -33.08 -5.88
C ASN A 520 8.32 -32.93 -7.40
N SER A 521 7.24 -32.96 -8.18
CA SER A 521 7.32 -32.74 -9.63
C SER A 521 7.79 -31.33 -10.01
N SER A 522 7.63 -30.35 -9.11
CA SER A 522 8.14 -28.99 -9.30
C SER A 522 9.64 -28.88 -9.02
N LYS A 523 10.23 -29.83 -8.27
CA LYS A 523 11.67 -29.94 -8.03
C LYS A 523 12.44 -30.25 -9.31
N GLU A 524 11.93 -31.19 -10.12
CA GLU A 524 12.54 -31.65 -11.37
C GLU A 524 12.61 -30.54 -12.44
N LYS A 525 11.78 -29.51 -12.30
CA LYS A 525 11.79 -28.33 -13.19
C LYS A 525 12.72 -27.22 -12.71
N GLY A 526 13.50 -27.43 -11.65
CA GLY A 526 14.44 -26.47 -11.08
C GLY A 526 13.81 -25.31 -10.30
N LYS A 527 12.53 -25.42 -9.91
CA LYS A 527 11.73 -24.29 -9.38
C LYS A 527 11.64 -24.30 -7.86
N PHE A 528 11.42 -25.48 -7.30
CA PHE A 528 11.35 -25.74 -5.88
C PHE A 528 12.67 -26.31 -5.39
N VAL A 529 13.19 -25.75 -4.31
CA VAL A 529 14.51 -26.10 -3.76
C VAL A 529 14.37 -27.15 -2.67
N LYS A 530 13.58 -26.85 -1.63
CA LYS A 530 13.52 -27.65 -0.42
C LYS A 530 12.24 -27.39 0.40
N LEU A 531 11.73 -28.44 1.04
CA LEU A 531 10.65 -28.39 2.02
C LEU A 531 11.26 -28.69 3.39
N TYR A 532 11.06 -27.81 4.34
CA TYR A 532 11.33 -28.07 5.75
C TYR A 532 10.06 -28.60 6.42
N ASN A 533 10.27 -29.65 7.19
CA ASN A 533 9.21 -30.37 7.88
C ASN A 533 8.86 -29.77 9.22
#